data_AF-X0XM51-F1
#
_entry.id   AF-X0XM51-F1
#
_cell.length_a   1.000
_cell.length_b   1.000
_cell.length_c   1.000
_cell.angle_alpha   90.00
_cell.angle_beta   90.00
_cell.angle_gamma   90.00
#
_symmetry.space_group_name_H-M   'P 1'
#
loop_
_entity.id
_entity.type
_entity.pdbx_description
1 polymer ?
#
loop_
_entity_poly.entity_id
_entity_poly.type
_entity_poly.pdbx_seq_one_letter_code
_entity_poly.pdbx_strand_id
1 'polypeptide(L)'
;QFLIARDYYSKNLKIDDINIAWSPDVFTGHPVTLPKIYSGCGIQNYVFSRSEPEGKKVFWWESKDGSKILAYKIPGHYIPTYGKLPDYIDTWMNTTNYYKPLITIGRGDHGGGPSLADINVLDKLAKDYSLKFVHTSPEQYFKELHQSGKQWPIQNNEFGYYPEEGRWKGCYSSQARIKKYNRHSENQLLAAEKFSAIGTFYKGKPFYPREDLATAWKILLLNQFHDIIPGTLTGLAANDAYRDYQKLELITSELLE
;
A
#
# COMPACT_ATOMS: atom_id res chain seq x y z
N GLN A 1 7.16 5.02 6.02
CA GLN A 1 6.36 5.28 4.81
C GLN A 1 5.34 6.40 5.04
N PHE A 2 4.30 6.20 5.87
CA PHE A 2 3.24 7.21 6.07
C PHE A 2 3.74 8.58 6.53
N LEU A 3 4.67 8.66 7.49
CA LEU A 3 5.19 9.95 7.97
C LEU A 3 5.82 10.79 6.84
N ILE A 4 6.67 10.16 6.02
CA ILE A 4 7.32 10.84 4.88
C ILE A 4 6.30 11.25 3.83
N ALA A 5 5.34 10.38 3.52
CA ALA A 5 4.28 10.70 2.57
C ALA A 5 3.43 11.88 3.07
N ARG A 6 2.97 11.86 4.33
CA ARG A 6 2.17 12.95 4.91
C ARG A 6 2.91 14.27 4.92
N ASP A 7 4.20 14.27 5.28
CA ASP A 7 5.04 15.47 5.22
C ASP A 7 5.10 16.04 3.79
N TYR A 8 5.27 15.17 2.79
CA TYR A 8 5.28 15.57 1.38
C TYR A 8 3.92 16.15 0.94
N TYR A 9 2.81 15.46 1.23
CA TYR A 9 1.46 15.90 0.84
C TYR A 9 1.09 17.23 1.50
N SER A 10 1.36 17.37 2.80
CA SER A 10 1.08 18.62 3.53
C SER A 10 1.88 19.79 2.96
N LYS A 11 3.19 19.62 2.77
CA LYS A 11 4.07 20.70 2.30
C LYS A 11 3.80 21.10 0.85
N ASN A 12 3.68 20.10 -0.04
CA ASN A 12 3.70 20.32 -1.49
C ASN A 12 2.30 20.35 -2.12
N LEU A 13 1.34 19.58 -1.59
CA LEU A 13 0.01 19.43 -2.18
C LEU A 13 -1.10 20.10 -1.36
N LYS A 14 -0.79 20.54 -0.12
CA LYS A 14 -1.77 21.12 0.83
C LYS A 14 -2.92 20.17 1.15
N ILE A 15 -2.60 18.87 1.26
CA ILE A 15 -3.53 17.81 1.61
C ILE A 15 -3.08 17.20 2.94
N ASP A 16 -3.88 17.36 3.99
CA ASP A 16 -3.57 16.85 5.34
C ASP A 16 -4.45 15.66 5.76
N ASP A 17 -5.65 15.54 5.17
CA ASP A 17 -6.61 14.47 5.42
C ASP A 17 -6.39 13.29 4.47
N ILE A 18 -5.40 12.46 4.80
CA ILE A 18 -5.14 11.19 4.12
C ILE A 18 -5.58 10.08 5.06
N ASN A 19 -6.69 9.44 4.73
CA ASN A 19 -7.28 8.37 5.55
C ASN A 19 -7.44 7.04 4.81
N ILE A 20 -6.90 6.92 3.59
CA ILE A 20 -6.99 5.72 2.75
C ILE A 20 -5.58 5.20 2.44
N ALA A 21 -5.29 3.96 2.82
CA ALA A 21 -4.14 3.22 2.33
C ALA A 21 -4.52 2.51 1.03
N TRP A 22 -3.86 2.87 -0.07
CA TRP A 22 -4.10 2.29 -1.39
C TRP A 22 -2.95 1.33 -1.75
N SER A 23 -3.20 0.03 -1.69
CA SER A 23 -2.17 -0.99 -1.95
C SER A 23 -2.72 -2.12 -2.81
N PRO A 24 -3.08 -1.82 -4.07
CA PRO A 24 -3.74 -2.79 -4.95
C PRO A 24 -2.84 -3.98 -5.27
N ASP A 25 -1.51 -3.77 -5.33
CA ASP A 25 -0.57 -4.70 -5.94
C ASP A 25 0.32 -5.48 -4.95
N VAL A 26 -0.09 -5.58 -3.68
CA VAL A 26 0.69 -6.29 -2.65
C VAL A 26 0.53 -7.80 -2.81
N PHE A 27 1.61 -8.51 -3.12
CA PHE A 27 1.60 -9.95 -3.41
C PHE A 27 2.19 -10.87 -2.32
N THR A 28 2.79 -10.31 -1.27
CA THR A 28 3.32 -11.07 -0.10
C THR A 28 2.30 -11.19 1.05
N GLY A 29 1.03 -10.94 0.76
CA GLY A 29 -0.06 -11.03 1.74
C GLY A 29 -0.23 -9.77 2.61
N HIS A 30 -1.13 -9.89 3.57
CA HIS A 30 -1.70 -8.79 4.35
C HIS A 30 -1.57 -9.13 5.84
N PRO A 31 -0.51 -8.64 6.52
CA PRO A 31 -0.25 -8.96 7.92
C PRO A 31 -1.29 -8.35 8.86
N VAL A 32 -1.75 -9.13 9.85
CA VAL A 32 -2.78 -8.71 10.83
C VAL A 32 -2.39 -7.52 11.71
N THR A 33 -1.14 -7.08 11.67
CA THR A 33 -0.63 -5.90 12.37
C THR A 33 -0.87 -4.59 11.62
N LEU A 34 -1.23 -4.64 10.33
CA LEU A 34 -1.45 -3.42 9.53
C LEU A 34 -2.60 -2.55 10.04
N PRO A 35 -3.76 -3.07 10.50
CA PRO A 35 -4.82 -2.22 11.05
C PRO A 35 -4.35 -1.32 12.20
N LYS A 36 -3.54 -1.85 13.12
CA LYS A 36 -2.89 -1.05 14.17
C LYS A 36 -2.01 0.07 13.61
N ILE A 37 -1.10 -0.27 12.70
CA ILE A 37 -0.17 0.70 12.10
C ILE A 37 -0.94 1.79 11.36
N TYR A 38 -1.92 1.40 10.55
CA TYR A 38 -2.74 2.29 9.74
C TYR A 38 -3.58 3.20 10.62
N SER A 39 -4.30 2.66 11.60
CA SER A 39 -5.09 3.45 12.55
C SER A 39 -4.22 4.47 13.29
N GLY A 40 -3.04 4.06 13.78
CA GLY A 40 -2.09 4.95 14.44
C GLY A 40 -1.52 6.05 13.52
N CYS A 41 -1.60 5.87 12.20
CA CYS A 41 -1.22 6.87 11.20
C CYS A 41 -2.40 7.77 10.75
N GLY A 42 -3.61 7.55 11.27
CA GLY A 42 -4.84 8.24 10.84
C GLY A 42 -5.52 7.62 9.63
N ILE A 43 -5.05 6.45 9.16
CA ILE A 43 -5.67 5.70 8.06
C ILE A 43 -6.82 4.88 8.61
N GLN A 44 -8.01 5.06 8.02
CA GLN A 44 -9.24 4.38 8.42
C GLN A 44 -9.73 3.38 7.37
N ASN A 45 -9.21 3.49 6.15
CA ASN A 45 -9.68 2.73 4.99
C ASN A 45 -8.50 2.07 4.29
N TYR A 46 -8.71 0.86 3.76
CA TYR A 46 -7.70 0.11 3.03
C TYR A 46 -8.26 -0.43 1.71
N VAL A 47 -7.57 -0.17 0.61
CA VAL A 47 -7.96 -0.67 -0.72
C VAL A 47 -6.90 -1.61 -1.25
N PHE A 48 -7.33 -2.80 -1.69
CA PHE A 48 -6.45 -3.83 -2.21
C PHE A 48 -7.11 -4.60 -3.36
N SER A 49 -6.30 -5.31 -4.15
CA SER A 49 -6.79 -6.11 -5.28
C SER A 49 -6.28 -7.54 -5.30
N ARG A 50 -5.19 -7.85 -4.59
CA ARG A 50 -4.62 -9.20 -4.56
C ARG A 50 -5.06 -9.95 -3.31
N SER A 51 -5.51 -11.19 -3.52
CA SER A 51 -6.15 -12.04 -2.49
C SER A 51 -7.42 -11.40 -1.90
N GLU A 52 -8.07 -12.10 -0.99
CA GLU A 52 -9.14 -11.69 -0.09
C GLU A 52 -9.37 -12.82 0.94
N PRO A 53 -9.88 -12.51 2.14
CA PRO A 53 -10.40 -13.54 3.02
C PRO A 53 -11.68 -14.16 2.41
N GLU A 54 -11.92 -15.44 2.70
CA GLU A 54 -13.06 -16.18 2.16
C GLU A 54 -14.39 -15.46 2.44
N GLY A 55 -15.21 -15.29 1.39
CA GLY A 55 -16.53 -14.69 1.49
C GLY A 55 -16.55 -13.20 1.88
N LYS A 56 -15.40 -12.49 1.83
CA LYS A 56 -15.31 -11.10 2.29
C LYS A 56 -14.72 -10.18 1.22
N LYS A 57 -15.51 -9.19 0.77
CA LYS A 57 -15.05 -8.12 -0.14
C LYS A 57 -14.99 -6.74 0.52
N VAL A 58 -15.83 -6.52 1.53
CA VAL A 58 -15.81 -5.34 2.41
C VAL A 58 -15.90 -5.86 3.83
N PHE A 59 -14.95 -5.48 4.67
CA PHE A 59 -14.86 -6.01 6.03
C PHE A 59 -14.08 -5.07 6.95
N TRP A 60 -14.40 -5.12 8.24
CA TRP A 60 -13.56 -4.53 9.27
C TRP A 60 -12.33 -5.43 9.46
N TRP A 61 -11.15 -4.92 9.12
CA TRP A 61 -9.90 -5.61 9.39
C TRP A 61 -9.37 -5.15 10.74
N GLU A 62 -9.26 -6.10 11.68
CA GLU A 62 -9.00 -5.83 13.09
C GLU A 62 -7.68 -6.48 13.54
N SER A 63 -6.84 -5.69 14.20
CA SER A 63 -5.63 -6.16 14.89
C SER A 63 -5.96 -6.66 16.30
N LYS A 64 -5.05 -7.45 16.90
CA LYS A 64 -5.23 -8.00 18.26
C LYS A 64 -5.45 -6.96 19.38
N ASP A 65 -5.07 -5.71 19.15
CA ASP A 65 -5.27 -4.62 20.11
C ASP A 65 -6.61 -3.87 19.94
N GLY A 66 -7.50 -4.37 19.07
CA GLY A 66 -8.80 -3.76 18.77
C GLY A 66 -8.75 -2.62 17.76
N SER A 67 -7.56 -2.23 17.27
CA SER A 67 -7.45 -1.29 16.17
C SER A 67 -8.10 -1.89 14.91
N LYS A 68 -8.99 -1.14 14.26
CA LYS A 68 -9.68 -1.62 13.06
C LYS A 68 -9.79 -0.56 11.98
N ILE A 69 -9.75 -1.02 10.73
CA ILE A 69 -9.91 -0.21 9.52
C ILE A 69 -10.90 -0.90 8.57
N LEU A 70 -11.56 -0.14 7.70
CA LEU A 70 -12.46 -0.69 6.70
C LEU A 70 -11.67 -1.11 5.46
N ALA A 71 -11.57 -2.41 5.21
CA ALA A 71 -10.88 -2.96 4.06
C ALA A 71 -11.85 -3.19 2.90
N TYR A 72 -11.41 -2.82 1.70
CA TYR A 72 -12.17 -2.89 0.45
C TYR A 72 -11.37 -3.62 -0.62
N LYS A 73 -11.92 -4.73 -1.08
CA LYS A 73 -11.44 -5.48 -2.23
C LYS A 73 -12.04 -4.91 -3.52
N ILE A 74 -11.19 -4.48 -4.44
CA ILE A 74 -11.61 -4.07 -5.78
C ILE A 74 -12.26 -5.27 -6.50
N PRO A 75 -13.44 -5.11 -7.13
CA PRO A 75 -14.03 -6.14 -7.98
C PRO A 75 -13.03 -6.60 -9.05
N GLY A 76 -12.67 -7.88 -9.02
CA GLY A 76 -11.63 -8.42 -9.89
C GLY A 76 -10.23 -7.96 -9.47
N HIS A 77 -9.62 -7.07 -10.27
CA HIS A 77 -8.24 -6.60 -10.13
C HIS A 77 -8.18 -5.07 -10.37
N TYR A 78 -7.12 -4.40 -9.89
CA TYR A 78 -7.00 -2.94 -10.07
C TYR A 78 -6.83 -2.51 -11.53
N ILE A 79 -6.35 -3.42 -12.38
CA ILE A 79 -6.40 -3.29 -13.83
C ILE A 79 -7.64 -4.04 -14.31
N PRO A 80 -8.66 -3.35 -14.83
CA PRO A 80 -9.90 -3.99 -15.23
C PRO A 80 -9.68 -4.88 -16.45
N THR A 81 -10.19 -6.10 -16.37
CA THR A 81 -10.44 -6.92 -17.56
C THR A 81 -11.88 -6.69 -17.99
N TYR A 82 -12.13 -5.68 -18.83
CA TYR A 82 -13.49 -5.20 -19.10
C TYR A 82 -14.48 -6.28 -19.54
N GLY A 83 -14.05 -7.27 -20.32
CA GLY A 83 -14.92 -8.38 -20.73
C GLY A 83 -15.42 -9.28 -19.60
N LYS A 84 -14.77 -9.25 -18.42
CA LYS A 84 -15.17 -9.98 -17.20
C LYS A 84 -15.68 -9.04 -16.10
N LEU A 85 -15.67 -7.73 -16.34
CA LEU A 85 -16.03 -6.74 -15.34
C LEU A 85 -17.47 -6.91 -14.82
N PRO A 86 -18.48 -7.22 -15.67
CA PRO A 86 -19.83 -7.51 -15.19
C PRO A 86 -19.86 -8.67 -14.17
N ASP A 87 -19.23 -9.80 -14.47
CA ASP A 87 -19.17 -10.96 -13.56
C ASP A 87 -18.49 -10.62 -12.23
N TYR A 88 -17.42 -9.82 -12.27
CA TYR A 88 -16.74 -9.37 -11.06
C TYR A 88 -17.60 -8.42 -10.23
N ILE A 89 -18.34 -7.51 -10.87
CA ILE A 89 -19.31 -6.62 -10.22
C ILE A 89 -20.40 -7.45 -9.57
N ASP A 90 -21.00 -8.41 -10.28
CA ASP A 90 -22.07 -9.27 -9.76
C ASP A 90 -21.60 -10.12 -8.59
N THR A 91 -20.43 -10.75 -8.71
CA THR A 91 -19.82 -11.51 -7.61
C THR A 91 -19.61 -10.63 -6.38
N TRP A 92 -19.11 -9.41 -6.58
CA TRP A 92 -18.88 -8.47 -5.49
C TRP A 92 -20.19 -8.01 -4.85
N MET A 93 -21.21 -7.68 -5.64
CA MET A 93 -22.52 -7.25 -5.16
C MET A 93 -23.22 -8.37 -4.39
N ASN A 94 -23.16 -9.61 -4.89
CA ASN A 94 -23.75 -10.78 -4.24
C ASN A 94 -23.04 -11.13 -2.92
N THR A 95 -21.70 -11.07 -2.89
CA THR A 95 -20.93 -11.36 -1.67
C THR A 95 -21.17 -10.31 -0.60
N THR A 96 -21.24 -9.04 -1.00
CA THR A 96 -21.42 -7.96 -0.04
C THR A 96 -22.87 -7.77 0.32
N ASN A 97 -23.83 -8.02 -0.57
CA ASN A 97 -25.21 -7.52 -0.58
C ASN A 97 -25.31 -5.98 -0.73
N TYR A 98 -24.36 -5.36 -1.44
CA TYR A 98 -24.28 -3.90 -1.67
C TYR A 98 -24.20 -3.62 -3.17
N TYR A 99 -25.08 -2.76 -3.69
CA TYR A 99 -25.27 -2.62 -5.14
C TYR A 99 -24.54 -1.40 -5.76
N LYS A 100 -23.52 -0.89 -5.08
CA LYS A 100 -22.69 0.22 -5.56
C LYS A 100 -21.21 -0.11 -5.39
N PRO A 101 -20.63 -1.07 -6.14
CA PRO A 101 -19.19 -1.31 -6.09
C PRO A 101 -18.40 -0.14 -6.66
N LEU A 102 -17.30 0.23 -6.00
CA LEU A 102 -16.23 1.05 -6.58
C LEU A 102 -15.32 0.17 -7.45
N ILE A 103 -15.15 0.55 -8.71
CA ILE A 103 -14.21 -0.06 -9.65
C ILE A 103 -13.08 0.90 -9.98
N THR A 104 -11.94 0.36 -10.42
CA THR A 104 -10.83 1.14 -10.99
C THR A 104 -10.85 1.05 -12.50
N ILE A 105 -10.35 2.09 -13.16
CA ILE A 105 -10.27 2.19 -14.62
C ILE A 105 -8.87 2.66 -15.03
N GLY A 106 -8.46 2.32 -16.24
CA GLY A 106 -7.17 2.71 -16.81
C GLY A 106 -6.10 1.62 -16.70
N ARG A 107 -4.83 2.04 -16.77
CA ARG A 107 -3.67 1.14 -16.82
C ARG A 107 -2.83 1.27 -15.55
N GLY A 108 -2.05 0.22 -15.27
CA GLY A 108 -1.25 0.11 -14.05
C GLY A 108 0.21 -0.15 -14.36
N ASP A 109 0.56 -1.41 -14.58
CA ASP A 109 1.91 -2.02 -14.55
C ASP A 109 3.04 -1.25 -15.26
N HIS A 110 2.73 -0.38 -16.23
CA HIS A 110 3.72 0.34 -17.03
C HIS A 110 3.46 1.86 -17.08
N GLY A 111 2.64 2.37 -16.16
CA GLY A 111 2.13 3.73 -16.19
C GLY A 111 1.03 3.93 -17.23
N GLY A 112 0.30 5.04 -17.09
CA GLY A 112 -0.80 5.41 -17.97
C GLY A 112 -2.13 5.47 -17.24
N GLY A 113 -2.80 6.62 -17.32
CA GLY A 113 -4.13 6.80 -16.74
C GLY A 113 -5.24 6.15 -17.58
N PRO A 114 -6.50 6.41 -17.23
CA PRO A 114 -7.65 6.08 -18.05
C PRO A 114 -7.53 6.72 -19.44
N SER A 115 -7.91 5.97 -20.47
CA SER A 115 -7.96 6.41 -21.87
C SER A 115 -9.39 6.57 -22.36
N LEU A 116 -9.60 7.27 -23.47
CA LEU A 116 -10.92 7.35 -24.12
C LEU A 116 -11.46 5.96 -24.50
N ALA A 117 -10.59 5.01 -24.82
CA ALA A 117 -10.99 3.64 -25.10
C ALA A 117 -11.60 2.96 -23.86
N ASP A 118 -11.06 3.22 -22.67
CA ASP A 118 -11.61 2.72 -21.42
C ASP A 118 -13.03 3.25 -21.19
N ILE A 119 -13.24 4.55 -21.40
CA ILE A 119 -14.56 5.20 -21.25
C ILE A 119 -15.57 4.62 -22.26
N ASN A 120 -15.19 4.49 -23.53
CA ASN A 120 -16.06 3.91 -24.57
C ASN A 120 -16.48 2.47 -24.24
N VAL A 121 -15.59 1.68 -23.64
CA VAL A 121 -15.92 0.32 -23.21
C VAL A 121 -16.91 0.34 -22.04
N LEU A 122 -16.76 1.25 -21.08
CA LEU A 122 -17.73 1.41 -19.99
C LEU A 122 -19.10 1.86 -20.51
N ASP A 123 -19.17 2.77 -21.47
CA ASP A 123 -20.43 3.19 -22.10
C ASP A 123 -21.14 2.04 -22.82
N LYS A 124 -20.36 1.14 -23.44
CA LYS A 124 -20.90 -0.08 -24.05
C LYS A 124 -21.42 -1.05 -22.97
N LEU A 125 -20.62 -1.31 -21.93
CA LEU A 125 -21.04 -2.18 -20.81
C LEU A 125 -22.28 -1.65 -20.10
N ALA A 126 -22.40 -0.33 -19.94
CA ALA A 126 -23.58 0.31 -19.34
C ALA A 126 -24.86 -0.05 -20.11
N LYS A 127 -24.79 -0.05 -21.45
CA LYS A 127 -25.92 -0.40 -22.32
C LYS A 127 -26.19 -1.91 -22.31
N ASP A 128 -25.14 -2.71 -22.51
CA ASP A 128 -25.25 -4.17 -22.69
C ASP A 128 -25.74 -4.87 -21.41
N TYR A 129 -25.36 -4.36 -20.23
CA TYR A 129 -25.65 -4.97 -18.92
C TYR A 129 -26.58 -4.13 -18.04
N SER A 130 -27.16 -3.04 -18.57
CA SER A 130 -28.02 -2.10 -17.80
C SER A 130 -27.34 -1.57 -16.52
N LEU A 131 -26.02 -1.38 -16.56
CA LEU A 131 -25.24 -0.82 -15.46
C LEU A 131 -25.21 0.70 -15.52
N LYS A 132 -25.11 1.35 -14.35
CA LYS A 132 -24.90 2.80 -14.25
C LYS A 132 -23.53 3.09 -13.66
N PHE A 133 -22.62 3.61 -14.48
CA PHE A 133 -21.33 4.11 -14.01
C PHE A 133 -21.43 5.57 -13.58
N VAL A 134 -20.83 5.89 -12.44
CA VAL A 134 -20.77 7.24 -11.87
C VAL A 134 -19.33 7.51 -11.44
N HIS A 135 -18.77 8.63 -11.86
CA HIS A 135 -17.46 9.06 -11.40
C HIS A 135 -17.54 9.52 -9.94
N THR A 136 -16.64 9.02 -9.11
CA THR A 136 -16.51 9.39 -7.71
C THR A 136 -15.04 9.33 -7.30
N SER A 137 -14.72 9.93 -6.15
CA SER A 137 -13.41 9.75 -5.51
C SER A 137 -13.48 8.62 -4.49
N PRO A 138 -12.34 7.97 -4.16
CA PRO A 138 -12.29 6.99 -3.07
C PRO A 138 -12.80 7.57 -1.75
N GLU A 139 -12.49 8.82 -1.43
CA GLU A 139 -12.90 9.49 -0.18
C GLU A 139 -14.42 9.61 -0.08
N GLN A 140 -15.08 10.07 -1.15
CA GLN A 140 -16.53 10.17 -1.21
C GLN A 140 -17.18 8.78 -1.11
N TYR A 141 -16.60 7.78 -1.77
CA TYR A 141 -17.11 6.41 -1.74
C TYR A 141 -17.00 5.78 -0.34
N PHE A 142 -15.87 5.92 0.35
CA PHE A 142 -15.72 5.40 1.71
C PHE A 142 -16.63 6.12 2.70
N LYS A 143 -16.83 7.44 2.54
CA LYS A 143 -17.83 8.17 3.33
C LYS A 143 -19.23 7.56 3.19
N GLU A 144 -19.64 7.22 1.96
CA GLU A 144 -20.90 6.52 1.71
C GLU A 144 -20.94 5.11 2.32
N LEU A 145 -19.85 4.33 2.23
CA LEU A 145 -19.77 3.00 2.85
C LEU A 145 -19.92 3.06 4.38
N HIS A 146 -19.26 4.02 5.04
CA HIS A 146 -19.40 4.24 6.49
C HIS A 146 -20.82 4.67 6.87
N GLN A 147 -21.50 5.42 5.99
CA GLN A 147 -22.87 5.91 6.22
C GLN A 147 -23.97 4.91 5.77
N SER A 148 -23.60 3.78 5.17
CA SER A 148 -24.55 2.82 4.60
C SER A 148 -25.43 2.09 5.64
N GLY A 149 -25.11 2.18 6.94
CA GLY A 149 -25.79 1.45 8.02
C GLY A 149 -25.54 -0.06 8.01
N LYS A 150 -24.68 -0.54 7.10
CA LYS A 150 -24.41 -1.95 6.89
C LYS A 150 -23.46 -2.52 7.93
N GLN A 151 -23.77 -3.74 8.38
CA GLN A 151 -22.89 -4.50 9.26
C GLN A 151 -21.90 -5.31 8.41
N TRP A 152 -20.68 -4.77 8.25
CA TRP A 152 -19.60 -5.46 7.57
C TRP A 152 -18.99 -6.54 8.46
N PRO A 153 -18.64 -7.72 7.91
CA PRO A 153 -18.00 -8.78 8.69
C PRO A 153 -16.63 -8.35 9.23
N ILE A 154 -16.15 -9.03 10.26
CA ILE A 154 -14.82 -8.80 10.83
C ILE A 154 -13.83 -9.84 10.26
N GLN A 155 -12.63 -9.39 9.94
CA GLN A 155 -11.46 -10.22 9.68
C GLN A 155 -10.41 -9.89 10.75
N ASN A 156 -10.00 -10.88 11.54
CA ASN A 156 -9.06 -10.71 12.65
C ASN A 156 -7.77 -11.55 12.49
N ASN A 157 -7.54 -12.08 11.28
CA ASN A 157 -6.32 -12.82 10.91
C ASN A 157 -5.66 -12.18 9.69
N GLU A 158 -4.40 -12.52 9.48
CA GLU A 158 -3.70 -12.23 8.23
C GLU A 158 -4.35 -12.99 7.06
N PHE A 159 -4.22 -12.45 5.85
CA PHE A 159 -4.75 -13.08 4.64
C PHE A 159 -3.84 -12.82 3.44
N GLY A 160 -4.02 -13.52 2.33
CA GLY A 160 -3.19 -13.37 1.14
C GLY A 160 -1.83 -14.03 1.16
N TYR A 161 -1.56 -14.80 2.21
CA TYR A 161 -0.54 -15.84 2.18
C TYR A 161 -1.20 -17.19 1.93
N TYR A 162 -1.07 -17.74 0.71
CA TYR A 162 -1.57 -19.07 0.37
C TYR A 162 -0.38 -20.02 0.15
N PRO A 163 0.12 -20.66 1.23
CA PRO A 163 1.29 -21.51 1.13
C PRO A 163 1.04 -22.73 0.24
N GLU A 164 -0.19 -23.16 -0.01
CA GLU A 164 -0.41 -24.34 -0.86
C GLU A 164 -0.35 -24.04 -2.36
N GLU A 165 -0.66 -22.81 -2.76
CA GLU A 165 -0.72 -22.41 -4.18
C GLU A 165 0.64 -22.01 -4.78
N GLY A 166 1.69 -21.87 -3.94
CA GLY A 166 3.05 -21.52 -4.38
C GLY A 166 3.22 -20.10 -4.93
N ARG A 167 2.14 -19.34 -5.11
CA ARG A 167 2.15 -17.99 -5.70
C ARG A 167 3.01 -17.04 -4.89
N TRP A 168 3.92 -16.35 -5.59
CA TRP A 168 4.79 -15.29 -5.07
C TRP A 168 5.71 -15.68 -3.91
N LYS A 169 5.82 -16.95 -3.52
CA LYS A 169 6.73 -17.39 -2.46
C LYS A 169 8.21 -17.09 -2.75
N GLY A 170 8.58 -17.11 -4.03
CA GLY A 170 9.93 -16.74 -4.45
C GLY A 170 10.35 -15.33 -4.00
N CYS A 171 9.38 -14.45 -3.71
CA CYS A 171 9.62 -13.10 -3.21
C CYS A 171 10.41 -13.07 -1.88
N TYR A 172 10.23 -14.08 -1.04
CA TYR A 172 10.89 -14.15 0.27
C TYR A 172 12.37 -14.53 0.16
N SER A 173 12.78 -15.24 -0.90
CA SER A 173 14.13 -15.78 -1.05
C SER A 173 14.91 -15.21 -2.24
N SER A 174 14.24 -14.73 -3.28
CA SER A 174 14.85 -14.06 -4.44
C SER A 174 15.70 -12.88 -3.98
N GLN A 175 16.78 -12.55 -4.69
CA GLN A 175 17.64 -11.39 -4.38
C GLN A 175 17.98 -11.27 -2.87
N ALA A 176 18.45 -12.36 -2.25
CA ALA A 176 18.76 -12.38 -0.82
C ALA A 176 19.72 -11.26 -0.36
N ARG A 177 20.59 -10.78 -1.27
CA ARG A 177 21.45 -9.62 -1.03
C ARG A 177 20.65 -8.35 -0.77
N ILE A 178 19.61 -8.05 -1.56
CA ILE A 178 18.72 -6.90 -1.33
C ILE A 178 18.08 -6.99 0.06
N LYS A 179 17.57 -8.17 0.46
CA LYS A 179 16.98 -8.37 1.79
C LYS A 179 18.00 -8.13 2.91
N LYS A 180 19.22 -8.65 2.74
CA LYS A 180 20.33 -8.45 3.68
C LYS A 180 20.66 -6.97 3.84
N TYR A 181 20.81 -6.25 2.73
CA TYR A 181 21.08 -4.81 2.76
C TYR A 181 19.93 -4.03 3.39
N ASN A 182 18.68 -4.28 2.99
CA ASN A 182 17.51 -3.64 3.61
C ASN A 182 17.51 -3.83 5.13
N ARG A 183 17.69 -5.07 5.61
CA ARG A 183 17.68 -5.36 7.04
C ARG A 183 18.84 -4.68 7.77
N HIS A 184 20.01 -4.64 7.15
CA HIS A 184 21.17 -3.95 7.70
C HIS A 184 20.93 -2.43 7.80
N SER A 185 20.47 -1.82 6.70
CA SER A 185 20.15 -0.40 6.60
C SER A 185 19.01 0.03 7.55
N GLU A 186 17.96 -0.80 7.72
CA GLU A 186 16.92 -0.58 8.73
C GLU A 186 17.52 -0.42 10.14
N ASN A 187 18.41 -1.34 10.51
CA ASN A 187 19.02 -1.35 11.83
C ASN A 187 20.00 -0.17 12.01
N GLN A 188 20.86 0.08 11.02
CA GLN A 188 21.81 1.19 11.06
C GLN A 188 21.10 2.54 11.13
N LEU A 189 20.09 2.77 10.29
CA LEU A 189 19.36 4.04 10.27
C LEU A 189 18.62 4.29 11.59
N LEU A 190 17.98 3.25 12.15
CA LEU A 190 17.36 3.34 13.47
C LEU A 190 18.37 3.59 14.59
N ALA A 191 19.59 3.04 14.48
CA ALA A 191 20.66 3.32 15.44
C ALA A 191 21.15 4.77 15.32
N ALA A 192 21.43 5.23 14.10
CA ALA A 192 21.86 6.60 13.81
C ALA A 192 20.86 7.61 14.38
N GLU A 193 19.57 7.46 14.08
CA GLU A 193 18.52 8.36 14.58
C GLU A 193 18.46 8.40 16.12
N LYS A 194 18.57 7.24 16.79
CA LYS A 194 18.60 7.16 18.26
C LYS A 194 19.83 7.86 18.85
N PHE A 195 21.02 7.61 18.31
CA PHE A 195 22.25 8.22 18.81
C PHE A 195 22.30 9.72 18.51
N SER A 196 21.82 10.18 17.36
CA SER A 196 21.67 11.61 17.07
C SER A 196 20.72 12.30 18.05
N ALA A 197 19.62 11.65 18.43
CA ALA A 197 18.70 12.17 19.45
C ALA A 197 19.38 12.26 20.83
N ILE A 198 20.02 11.18 21.29
CA ILE A 198 20.77 11.15 22.56
C ILE A 198 21.87 12.22 22.57
N GLY A 199 22.65 12.34 21.49
CA GLY A 199 23.72 13.33 21.36
C GLY A 199 23.20 14.77 21.42
N THR A 200 22.03 15.04 20.83
CA THR A 200 21.36 16.35 20.91
C THR A 200 20.99 16.70 22.35
N PHE A 201 20.44 15.74 23.11
CA PHE A 201 20.13 15.95 24.53
C PHE A 201 21.40 16.17 25.37
N TYR A 202 22.45 15.38 25.15
CA TYR A 202 23.68 15.46 25.94
C TYR A 202 24.50 16.72 25.67
N LYS A 203 24.65 17.12 24.40
CA LYS A 203 25.45 18.31 24.02
C LYS A 203 24.71 19.63 24.24
N GLY A 204 23.40 19.60 24.52
CA GLY A 204 22.58 20.81 24.65
C GLY A 204 22.55 21.69 23.41
N LYS A 205 22.93 21.13 22.25
CA LYS A 205 22.99 21.78 20.94
C LYS A 205 22.35 20.87 19.91
N PRO A 206 21.67 21.40 18.89
CA PRO A 206 21.08 20.58 17.83
C PRO A 206 22.19 19.82 17.09
N PHE A 207 22.29 18.51 17.36
CA PHE A 207 23.12 17.55 16.64
C PHE A 207 22.25 16.61 15.80
N TYR A 208 20.96 16.91 15.66
CA TYR A 208 20.01 16.05 14.95
C TYR A 208 20.01 16.36 13.45
N PRO A 209 20.60 15.50 12.60
CA PRO A 209 20.84 15.77 11.19
C PRO A 209 19.58 15.48 10.37
N ARG A 210 18.61 16.40 10.45
CA ARG A 210 17.26 16.21 9.87
C ARG A 210 17.30 15.88 8.39
N GLU A 211 18.14 16.57 7.62
CA GLU A 211 18.19 16.42 6.16
C GLU A 211 18.82 15.09 5.75
N ASP A 212 19.90 14.68 6.41
CA ASP A 212 20.58 13.41 6.14
C ASP A 212 19.70 12.23 6.52
N LEU A 213 19.06 12.26 7.70
CA LEU A 213 18.11 11.22 8.12
C LEU A 213 16.90 11.16 7.19
N ALA A 214 16.35 12.30 6.78
CA ALA A 214 15.24 12.33 5.83
C ALA A 214 15.65 11.75 4.47
N THR A 215 16.87 12.01 4.02
CA THR A 215 17.43 11.46 2.78
C THR A 215 17.63 9.95 2.90
N ALA A 216 18.26 9.47 3.98
CA ALA A 216 18.48 8.05 4.24
C ALA A 216 17.16 7.28 4.35
N TRP A 217 16.16 7.81 5.06
CA TRP A 217 14.83 7.21 5.13
C TRP A 217 14.15 7.15 3.75
N LYS A 218 14.25 8.20 2.92
CA LYS A 218 13.69 8.16 1.56
C LYS A 218 14.36 7.10 0.69
N ILE A 219 15.69 6.95 0.78
CA ILE A 219 16.43 5.91 0.06
C ILE A 219 15.99 4.50 0.51
N LEU A 220 15.91 4.27 1.83
CA LEU A 220 15.45 2.99 2.38
C LEU A 220 14.05 2.65 1.87
N LEU A 221 13.11 3.58 2.00
CA LEU A 221 11.72 3.36 1.64
C LEU A 221 11.50 3.20 0.14
N LEU A 222 12.29 3.87 -0.70
CA LEU A 222 12.30 3.64 -2.15
C LEU A 222 12.60 2.16 -2.45
N ASN A 223 13.61 1.60 -1.79
CA ASN A 223 14.01 0.21 -1.97
C ASN A 223 13.10 -0.81 -1.28
N GLN A 224 12.12 -0.33 -0.50
CA GLN A 224 11.01 -1.13 0.03
C GLN A 224 9.80 -1.18 -0.90
N PHE A 225 9.90 -0.62 -2.11
CA PHE A 225 8.86 -0.76 -3.13
C PHE A 225 8.54 -2.23 -3.39
N HIS A 226 7.28 -2.53 -3.65
CA HIS A 226 6.77 -3.90 -3.68
C HIS A 226 7.39 -4.76 -4.78
N ASP A 227 8.04 -4.23 -5.81
CA ASP A 227 8.84 -5.05 -6.74
C ASP A 227 10.34 -5.12 -6.42
N ILE A 228 10.86 -4.13 -5.69
CA ILE A 228 12.28 -4.06 -5.37
C ILE A 228 12.60 -4.99 -4.20
N ILE A 229 11.94 -4.80 -3.04
CA ILE A 229 12.25 -5.59 -1.85
C ILE A 229 12.00 -7.09 -2.08
N PRO A 230 10.96 -7.52 -2.84
CA PRO A 230 10.75 -8.93 -3.15
C PRO A 230 11.69 -9.49 -4.20
N GLY A 231 12.45 -8.65 -4.92
CA GLY A 231 13.41 -9.13 -5.89
C GLY A 231 12.76 -9.52 -7.23
N THR A 232 11.65 -8.88 -7.61
CA THR A 232 10.91 -9.08 -8.86
C THR A 232 11.25 -8.01 -9.90
N LEU A 233 12.54 -7.69 -10.00
CA LEU A 233 13.09 -6.61 -10.80
C LEU A 233 14.17 -7.08 -11.77
N THR A 234 14.47 -6.25 -12.76
CA THR A 234 15.56 -6.50 -13.72
C THR A 234 16.93 -6.38 -13.05
N GLY A 235 17.97 -6.95 -13.69
CA GLY A 235 19.34 -6.84 -13.19
C GLY A 235 19.84 -5.39 -13.09
N LEU A 236 19.40 -4.51 -14.00
CA LEU A 236 19.73 -3.08 -13.96
C LEU A 236 19.13 -2.41 -12.71
N ALA A 237 17.84 -2.65 -12.46
CA ALA A 237 17.18 -2.10 -11.28
C ALA A 237 17.77 -2.67 -9.96
N ALA A 238 18.22 -3.93 -9.96
CA ALA A 238 18.93 -4.50 -8.81
C ALA A 238 20.27 -3.80 -8.55
N ASN A 239 21.02 -3.43 -9.59
CA ASN A 239 22.27 -2.68 -9.45
C ASN A 239 22.02 -1.28 -8.88
N ASP A 240 20.93 -0.62 -9.28
CA ASP A 240 20.54 0.68 -8.71
C ASP A 240 20.19 0.55 -7.23
N ALA A 241 19.42 -0.48 -6.84
CA ALA A 241 19.14 -0.76 -5.43
C ALA A 241 20.43 -0.97 -4.61
N TYR A 242 21.44 -1.66 -5.16
CA TYR A 242 22.72 -1.83 -4.46
C TYR A 242 23.47 -0.50 -4.27
N ARG A 243 23.46 0.40 -5.26
CA ARG A 243 24.06 1.74 -5.13
C ARG A 243 23.34 2.57 -4.08
N ASP A 244 22.01 2.48 -4.02
CA ASP A 244 21.19 3.15 -3.02
C ASP A 244 21.56 2.67 -1.60
N TYR A 245 21.69 1.36 -1.37
CA TYR A 245 22.10 0.84 -0.07
C TYR A 245 23.50 1.29 0.33
N GLN A 246 24.46 1.33 -0.61
CA GLN A 246 25.81 1.86 -0.35
C GLN A 246 25.76 3.34 0.06
N LYS A 247 24.96 4.15 -0.65
CA LYS A 247 24.76 5.55 -0.29
C LYS A 247 24.14 5.72 1.09
N LEU A 248 23.14 4.90 1.42
CA LEU A 248 22.51 4.89 2.74
C LEU A 248 23.53 4.55 3.82
N GLU A 249 24.33 3.49 3.62
CA GLU A 249 25.36 3.05 4.56
C GLU A 249 26.40 4.14 4.84
N LEU A 250 26.84 4.86 3.79
CA LEU A 250 27.74 6.01 3.94
C LEU A 250 27.14 7.09 4.84
N ILE A 251 25.90 7.52 4.54
CA ILE A 251 25.20 8.53 5.35
C ILE A 251 25.09 8.05 6.80
N THR A 252 24.60 6.83 7.04
CA THR A 252 24.38 6.35 8.41
C THR A 252 25.67 6.11 9.19
N SER A 253 26.78 5.78 8.51
CA SER A 253 28.08 5.62 9.16
C SER A 253 28.64 6.97 9.61
N GLU A 254 28.58 8.00 8.76
CA GLU A 254 28.99 9.37 9.12
C GLU A 254 28.18 9.93 10.30
N LEU A 255 26.90 9.56 10.42
CA LEU A 255 26.05 9.99 11.53
C LEU A 255 26.32 9.25 12.86
N LEU A 256 26.93 8.07 12.79
CA LEU A 256 27.23 7.24 13.96
C LEU A 256 28.63 7.54 14.54
N GLU A 257 29.54 8.05 13.72
CA GLU A 257 30.88 8.53 14.13
C GLU A 257 30.82 9.88 14.89
#